data_AF-A0A9J6FHV9-F1
#
_entry.id   AF-A0A9J6FHV9-F1
#
_cell.length_a   1.000
_cell.length_b   1.000
_cell.length_c   1.000
_cell.angle_alpha   90.00
_cell.angle_beta   90.00
_cell.angle_gamma   90.00
#
_symmetry.space_group_name_H-M   'P 1'
#
loop_
_entity.id
_entity.type
_entity.pdbx_description
1 polymer ?
#
loop_
_entity_poly.entity_id
_entity_poly.type
_entity_poly.pdbx_seq_one_letter_code
_entity_poly.pdbx_strand_id
1 'polypeptide(L)'
;MNSFAPQDHEYITQNSPARLVYYVAGYVARKMIQKTDCRPCSERLTIPGESARSDARNEFIEEFDHGGLLYPSGELARLVTTLEDSFTVFFSHNKVTASSMTDLATFLQGVQLPKVGCCDHERELTLAIVKFYILLRFRFYAKSLNRERASKREQLKHLKLRRCN
;
A
#
# COMPACT_ATOMS: atom_id res chain seq x y z
N MET A 1 -39.73 23.14 13.20
CA MET A 1 -38.46 23.71 12.70
C MET A 1 -37.41 22.63 12.86
N ASN A 2 -36.76 22.29 11.75
CA ASN A 2 -36.03 21.05 11.53
C ASN A 2 -34.81 20.89 12.43
N SER A 3 -34.73 19.70 13.02
CA SER A 3 -33.55 19.11 13.64
C SER A 3 -32.44 18.97 12.61
N PHE A 4 -31.29 19.60 12.85
CA PHE A 4 -30.07 19.26 12.13
C PHE A 4 -29.47 18.01 12.79
N ALA A 5 -29.56 16.87 12.09
CA ALA A 5 -28.80 15.68 12.43
C ALA A 5 -27.29 15.97 12.29
N PRO A 6 -26.42 15.43 13.16
CA PRO A 6 -24.98 15.48 12.93
C PRO A 6 -24.67 14.69 11.65
N GLN A 7 -23.86 15.29 10.77
CA GLN A 7 -23.36 14.66 9.57
C GLN A 7 -22.64 13.36 9.94
N ASP A 8 -23.06 12.24 9.35
CA ASP A 8 -22.39 10.95 9.45
C ASP A 8 -20.94 11.12 8.99
N HIS A 9 -20.03 11.25 9.96
CA HIS A 9 -18.60 11.20 9.69
C HIS A 9 -18.30 9.81 9.13
N GLU A 10 -17.95 9.76 7.85
CA GLU A 10 -17.55 8.53 7.16
C GLU A 10 -16.21 8.06 7.76
N TYR A 11 -16.28 7.26 8.83
CA TYR A 11 -15.11 6.72 9.50
C TYR A 11 -14.38 5.79 8.54
N ILE A 12 -13.16 6.16 8.14
CA ILE A 12 -12.22 5.25 7.46
C ILE A 12 -12.14 3.98 8.29
N THR A 13 -12.74 2.90 7.80
CA THR A 13 -13.06 1.72 8.63
C THR A 13 -11.87 0.77 8.75
N GLN A 14 -10.83 0.93 7.94
CA GLN A 14 -9.62 0.12 7.95
C GLN A 14 -8.40 0.98 7.66
N ASN A 15 -7.32 0.82 8.42
CA ASN A 15 -6.02 1.43 8.15
C ASN A 15 -4.96 0.34 8.14
N SER A 16 -4.06 0.37 7.16
CA SER A 16 -2.90 -0.53 7.15
C SER A 16 -1.91 -0.09 8.23
N PRO A 17 -1.36 -1.03 9.04
CA PRO A 17 -0.39 -0.69 10.08
C PRO A 17 0.83 0.03 9.48
N ALA A 18 1.16 1.22 9.99
CA ALA A 18 2.23 2.07 9.45
C ALA A 18 3.59 1.37 9.36
N ARG A 19 3.88 0.46 10.30
CA ARG A 19 5.10 -0.38 10.31
C ARG A 19 5.16 -1.33 9.11
N LEU A 20 4.03 -1.96 8.75
CA LEU A 20 3.94 -2.85 7.58
C LEU A 20 4.08 -2.06 6.27
N VAL A 21 3.47 -0.87 6.20
CA VAL A 21 3.60 0.00 5.03
C VAL A 21 5.06 0.43 4.83
N TYR A 22 5.75 0.77 5.92
CA TYR A 22 7.18 1.08 5.90
C TYR A 22 8.03 -0.10 5.44
N TYR A 23 7.76 -1.32 5.94
CA TYR A 23 8.40 -2.54 5.47
C TYR A 23 8.18 -2.78 3.97
N VAL A 24 6.96 -2.61 3.48
CA VAL A 24 6.63 -2.73 2.05
C VAL A 24 7.34 -1.65 1.23
N ALA A 25 7.51 -0.44 1.75
CA ALA A 25 8.29 0.60 1.08
C ALA A 25 9.75 0.19 0.88
N GLY A 26 10.37 -0.53 1.82
CA GLY A 26 11.69 -1.14 1.62
C GLY A 26 11.71 -2.19 0.50
N TYR A 27 10.64 -2.98 0.36
CA TYR A 27 10.48 -3.91 -0.77
C TYR A 27 10.33 -3.17 -2.11
N VAL A 28 9.56 -2.07 -2.13
CA VAL A 28 9.45 -1.19 -3.31
C VAL A 28 10.81 -0.61 -3.68
N ALA A 29 11.57 -0.12 -2.70
CA ALA A 29 12.93 0.42 -2.92
C ALA A 29 13.81 -0.60 -3.64
N ARG A 30 13.88 -1.84 -3.11
CA ARG A 30 14.64 -2.93 -3.74
C ARG A 30 14.24 -3.15 -5.19
N LYS A 31 12.93 -3.17 -5.47
CA LYS A 31 12.42 -3.41 -6.82
C LYS A 31 12.68 -2.27 -7.78
N MET A 32 12.73 -1.02 -7.30
CA MET A 32 13.04 0.13 -8.13
C MET A 32 14.54 0.26 -8.39
N ILE A 33 15.40 -0.01 -7.40
CA ILE A 33 16.87 -0.06 -7.57
C ILE A 33 17.26 -1.09 -8.65
N GLN A 34 16.60 -2.25 -8.68
CA GLN A 34 16.82 -3.27 -9.71
C GLN A 34 16.37 -2.85 -11.13
N LYS A 35 15.64 -1.74 -11.27
CA LYS A 35 15.05 -1.30 -12.53
C LYS A 35 15.62 0.01 -13.06
N THR A 36 16.32 0.78 -12.22
CA THR A 36 16.85 2.09 -12.61
C THR A 36 18.37 2.02 -12.69
N ASP A 37 18.91 2.48 -13.81
CA ASP A 37 20.36 2.62 -14.00
C ASP A 37 20.86 4.00 -13.49
N CYS A 38 19.93 4.87 -13.08
CA CYS A 38 20.26 6.20 -12.57
C CYS A 38 20.70 6.12 -11.10
N ARG A 39 22.02 6.23 -10.86
CA ARG A 39 22.60 6.20 -9.52
C ARG A 39 21.98 7.23 -8.55
N PRO A 40 21.82 8.53 -8.91
CA PRO A 40 21.14 9.49 -8.04
C PRO A 40 19.70 9.10 -7.65
N CYS A 41 18.98 8.41 -8.54
CA CYS A 41 17.65 7.88 -8.21
C CYS A 41 17.73 6.73 -7.22
N SER A 42 18.63 5.78 -7.43
CA SER A 42 18.85 4.66 -6.52
C SER A 42 19.19 5.14 -5.11
N GLU A 43 20.09 6.11 -4.99
CA GLU A 43 20.50 6.69 -3.70
C GLU A 43 19.35 7.43 -2.99
N ARG A 44 18.37 7.97 -3.74
CA ARG A 44 17.18 8.61 -3.16
C ARG A 44 16.10 7.63 -2.68
N LEU A 45 16.20 6.34 -3.00
CA LEU A 45 15.19 5.34 -2.60
C LEU A 45 15.41 4.78 -1.21
N THR A 46 16.63 4.84 -0.68
CA THR A 46 17.01 4.21 0.58
C THR A 46 17.86 5.11 1.46
N ILE A 47 17.88 4.82 2.75
CA ILE A 47 18.80 5.43 3.72
C ILE A 47 19.63 4.33 4.41
N PRO A 48 20.79 4.67 4.99
CA PRO A 48 21.53 3.75 5.86
C PRO A 48 20.68 3.31 7.06
N GLY A 49 20.87 2.08 7.53
CA GLY A 49 20.10 1.53 8.66
C GLY A 49 20.28 2.32 9.95
N GLU A 50 21.48 2.87 10.19
CA GLU A 50 21.77 3.74 11.33
C GLU A 50 20.92 5.01 11.30
N SER A 51 20.69 5.57 10.11
CA SER A 51 19.83 6.74 9.91
C SER A 51 18.34 6.40 10.04
N ALA A 52 17.95 5.14 9.89
CA ALA A 52 16.58 4.68 10.03
C ALA A 52 16.15 4.48 11.50
N ARG A 53 17.10 4.31 12.43
CA ARG A 53 16.84 4.09 13.87
C ARG A 53 16.04 5.21 14.54
N SER A 54 16.06 6.42 13.99
CA SER A 54 15.26 7.55 14.50
C SER A 54 13.78 7.49 14.11
N ASP A 55 13.39 6.58 13.20
CA ASP A 55 11.99 6.41 12.78
C ASP A 55 11.34 5.27 13.57
N ALA A 56 10.31 5.57 14.36
CA ALA A 56 9.59 4.57 15.16
C ALA A 56 8.91 3.46 14.32
N ARG A 57 8.73 3.67 13.00
CA ARG A 57 8.24 2.65 12.08
C ARG A 57 9.28 1.56 11.80
N ASN A 58 10.54 1.83 12.14
CA ASN A 58 11.68 0.96 11.88
C ASN A 58 11.77 -0.26 12.79
N GLU A 59 11.16 -0.21 13.99
CA GLU A 59 11.20 -1.30 14.97
C GLU A 59 10.84 -2.66 14.35
N PHE A 60 9.84 -2.67 13.45
CA PHE A 60 9.43 -3.87 12.75
C PHE A 60 10.47 -4.35 11.73
N ILE A 61 11.16 -3.45 11.03
CA ILE A 61 12.22 -3.88 10.10
C ILE A 61 13.39 -4.44 10.89
N GLU A 62 13.79 -3.80 11.99
CA GLU A 62 14.90 -4.24 12.84
C GLU A 62 14.68 -5.63 13.43
N GLU A 63 13.45 -5.97 13.82
CA GLU A 63 13.12 -7.30 14.36
C GLU A 63 13.33 -8.43 13.33
N PHE A 64 13.12 -8.14 12.04
CA PHE A 64 13.22 -9.13 10.97
C PHE A 64 14.49 -8.99 10.11
N ASP A 65 15.30 -7.95 10.33
CA ASP A 65 16.50 -7.73 9.53
C ASP A 65 17.66 -8.61 9.99
N HIS A 66 18.18 -9.40 9.06
CA HIS A 66 19.35 -10.26 9.23
C HIS A 66 20.53 -9.74 8.40
N GLY A 67 20.62 -8.42 8.19
CA GLY A 67 21.65 -7.74 7.41
C GLY A 67 21.34 -7.62 5.92
N GLY A 68 20.07 -7.78 5.53
CA GLY A 68 19.66 -7.89 4.13
C GLY A 68 18.49 -7.02 3.75
N LEU A 69 17.77 -6.40 4.68
CA LEU A 69 16.62 -5.54 4.37
C LEU A 69 17.07 -4.13 3.96
N LEU A 70 16.23 -3.46 3.18
CA LEU A 70 16.47 -2.06 2.77
C LEU A 70 15.56 -1.15 3.54
N TYR A 71 16.14 -0.06 4.07
CA TYR A 71 15.43 0.99 4.77
C TYR A 71 15.03 2.07 3.77
N PRO A 72 13.73 2.30 3.52
CA PRO A 72 13.27 3.26 2.53
C PRO A 72 13.58 4.69 2.96
N SER A 73 13.86 5.56 1.99
CA SER A 73 14.00 6.99 2.25
C SER A 73 12.67 7.60 2.72
N GLY A 74 12.75 8.76 3.37
CA GLY A 74 11.55 9.47 3.83
C GLY A 74 10.60 9.83 2.70
N GLU A 75 11.11 10.20 1.52
CA GLU A 75 10.29 10.51 0.34
C GLU A 75 9.55 9.27 -0.17
N LEU A 76 10.26 8.15 -0.32
CA LEU A 76 9.66 6.89 -0.75
C LEU A 76 8.64 6.37 0.26
N ALA A 77 8.96 6.40 1.55
CA ALA A 77 8.05 5.98 2.61
C ALA A 77 6.75 6.81 2.58
N ARG A 78 6.85 8.14 2.42
CA ARG A 78 5.67 9.01 2.29
C ARG A 78 4.85 8.67 1.04
N LEU A 79 5.49 8.48 -0.11
CA LEU A 79 4.77 8.10 -1.35
C LEU A 79 4.01 6.79 -1.17
N VAL A 80 4.65 5.75 -0.63
CA VAL A 80 4.01 4.44 -0.41
C VAL A 80 2.88 4.55 0.61
N THR A 81 3.04 5.33 1.68
CA THR A 81 1.95 5.62 2.63
C THR A 81 0.77 6.32 1.95
N THR A 82 1.00 7.39 1.20
CA THR A 82 -0.08 8.08 0.47
C THR A 82 -0.81 7.14 -0.50
N LEU A 83 -0.09 6.25 -1.18
CA LEU A 83 -0.69 5.25 -2.07
C LEU A 83 -1.50 4.20 -1.30
N GLU A 84 -1.04 3.75 -0.14
CA GLU A 84 -1.78 2.80 0.70
C GLU A 84 -3.05 3.41 1.27
N ASP A 85 -2.98 4.64 1.77
CA ASP A 85 -4.13 5.36 2.30
C ASP A 85 -5.16 5.59 1.19
N SER A 86 -4.69 6.02 0.01
CA SER A 86 -5.53 6.20 -1.18
C SER A 86 -6.20 4.89 -1.62
N PHE A 87 -5.45 3.79 -1.65
CA PHE A 87 -5.97 2.47 -1.98
C PHE A 87 -7.05 2.04 -0.98
N THR A 88 -6.79 2.26 0.31
CA THR A 88 -7.66 1.84 1.40
C THR A 88 -8.95 2.65 1.42
N VAL A 89 -8.86 3.97 1.26
CA VAL A 89 -10.03 4.85 1.09
C VAL A 89 -10.84 4.39 -0.11
N PHE A 90 -10.22 4.24 -1.29
CA PHE A 90 -10.93 3.84 -2.50
C PHE A 90 -11.72 2.53 -2.32
N PHE A 91 -11.09 1.47 -1.78
CA PHE A 91 -11.74 0.17 -1.59
C PHE A 91 -12.58 0.06 -0.31
N SER A 92 -12.63 1.10 0.53
CA SER A 92 -13.63 1.20 1.60
C SER A 92 -15.02 1.53 1.03
N HIS A 93 -15.08 2.29 -0.06
CA HIS A 93 -16.33 2.70 -0.70
C HIS A 93 -16.66 1.91 -1.98
N ASN A 94 -15.69 1.18 -2.55
CA ASN A 94 -15.85 0.49 -3.83
C ASN A 94 -15.63 -1.01 -3.73
N LYS A 95 -16.47 -1.79 -4.42
CA LYS A 95 -16.26 -3.22 -4.61
C LYS A 95 -15.28 -3.46 -5.76
N VAL A 96 -14.54 -4.56 -5.71
CA VAL A 96 -13.69 -4.99 -6.83
C VAL A 96 -14.54 -5.42 -8.02
N THR A 97 -14.30 -4.78 -9.16
CA THR A 97 -14.90 -4.99 -10.48
C THR A 97 -13.79 -5.13 -11.53
N ALA A 98 -14.18 -5.39 -12.78
CA ALA A 98 -13.23 -5.41 -13.91
C ALA A 98 -12.62 -4.03 -14.21
N SER A 99 -13.30 -2.93 -13.86
CA SER A 99 -12.86 -1.55 -14.09
C SER A 99 -12.04 -0.96 -12.94
N SER A 100 -11.98 -1.62 -11.77
CA SER A 100 -11.44 -1.02 -10.54
C SER A 100 -10.02 -0.45 -10.67
N MET A 101 -9.18 -1.01 -11.54
CA MET A 101 -7.83 -0.49 -11.74
C MET A 101 -7.81 0.84 -12.50
N THR A 102 -8.71 1.01 -13.48
CA THR A 102 -8.90 2.28 -14.20
C THR A 102 -9.58 3.31 -13.31
N ASP A 103 -10.57 2.89 -12.53
CA ASP A 103 -11.30 3.76 -11.59
C ASP A 103 -10.35 4.29 -10.50
N LEU A 104 -9.50 3.42 -9.95
CA LEU A 104 -8.46 3.80 -9.00
C LEU A 104 -7.40 4.73 -9.63
N ALA A 105 -6.99 4.48 -10.87
CA ALA A 105 -6.05 5.36 -11.56
C ALA A 105 -6.65 6.77 -11.75
N THR A 106 -7.95 6.86 -12.04
CA THR A 106 -8.68 8.14 -12.15
C THR A 106 -8.76 8.83 -10.79
N PHE A 107 -9.07 8.09 -9.72
CA PHE A 107 -9.05 8.60 -8.35
C PHE A 107 -7.69 9.19 -7.96
N LEU A 108 -6.59 8.49 -8.28
CA LEU A 108 -5.23 8.93 -7.96
C LEU A 108 -4.80 10.22 -8.70
N GLN A 109 -5.45 10.59 -9.80
CA GLN A 109 -5.16 11.87 -10.48
C GLN A 109 -5.54 13.09 -9.60
N GLY A 110 -6.49 12.91 -8.68
CA GLY A 110 -6.87 13.95 -7.71
C GLY A 110 -6.01 13.99 -6.45
N VAL A 111 -5.06 13.06 -6.29
CA VAL A 111 -4.23 12.93 -5.09
C VAL A 111 -2.88 13.60 -5.31
N GLN A 112 -2.47 14.45 -4.37
CA GLN A 112 -1.12 15.03 -4.36
C GLN A 112 -0.10 13.97 -3.94
N LEU A 113 0.62 13.41 -4.92
CA LEU A 113 1.62 12.38 -4.65
C LEU A 113 3.00 13.01 -4.36
N PRO A 114 3.69 12.56 -3.28
CA PRO A 114 5.09 12.89 -3.08
C PRO A 114 5.92 12.42 -4.28
N LYS A 115 6.83 13.27 -4.73
CA LYS A 115 7.69 12.96 -5.87
C LYS A 115 9.00 12.35 -5.39
N VAL A 116 9.52 11.41 -6.16
CA VAL A 116 10.75 10.66 -5.84
C VAL A 116 11.61 10.56 -7.10
N GLY A 117 12.90 10.87 -6.96
CA GLY A 117 13.90 10.77 -8.03
C GLY A 117 14.76 12.02 -8.15
N CYS A 118 15.74 12.01 -9.05
CA CYS A 118 16.53 13.20 -9.38
C CYS A 118 15.75 14.15 -10.31
N CYS A 119 16.28 15.36 -10.56
CA CYS A 119 15.63 16.37 -11.42
C CYS A 119 15.21 15.85 -12.80
N ASP A 120 15.98 14.92 -13.37
CA ASP A 120 15.74 14.41 -14.72
C ASP A 120 14.71 13.27 -14.77
N HIS A 121 14.65 12.46 -13.70
CA HIS A 121 13.87 11.21 -13.66
C HIS A 121 12.77 11.20 -12.60
N GLU A 122 12.55 12.30 -11.88
CA GLU A 122 11.54 12.41 -10.80
C GLU A 122 10.16 11.91 -11.25
N ARG A 123 9.68 12.40 -12.40
CA ARG A 123 8.38 12.01 -12.94
C ARG A 123 8.34 10.53 -13.30
N GLU A 124 9.35 10.05 -14.02
CA GLU A 124 9.41 8.68 -14.50
C GLU A 124 9.48 7.68 -13.33
N LEU A 125 10.38 7.90 -12.38
CA LEU A 125 10.55 7.04 -11.22
C LEU A 125 9.30 7.05 -10.33
N THR A 126 8.71 8.21 -10.07
CA THR A 126 7.47 8.32 -9.30
C THR A 126 6.36 7.49 -9.95
N LEU A 127 6.15 7.63 -11.27
CA LEU A 127 5.12 6.85 -11.97
C LEU A 127 5.43 5.34 -11.98
N ALA A 128 6.71 4.96 -12.08
CA ALA A 128 7.12 3.55 -12.00
C ALA A 128 6.81 2.96 -10.61
N ILE A 129 7.06 3.71 -9.54
CA ILE A 129 6.70 3.35 -8.16
C ILE A 129 5.19 3.20 -8.02
N VAL A 130 4.42 4.20 -8.46
CA VAL A 130 2.94 4.18 -8.39
C VAL A 130 2.39 2.95 -9.09
N LYS A 131 2.79 2.73 -10.35
CA LYS A 131 2.36 1.57 -11.14
C LYS A 131 2.71 0.26 -10.44
N PHE A 132 3.95 0.12 -9.95
CA PHE A 132 4.39 -1.09 -9.28
C PHE A 132 3.61 -1.36 -7.99
N TYR A 133 3.49 -0.34 -7.14
CA TYR A 133 2.83 -0.45 -5.84
C TYR A 133 1.35 -0.80 -5.98
N ILE A 134 0.61 -0.09 -6.85
CA ILE A 134 -0.81 -0.34 -7.05
C ILE A 134 -1.05 -1.77 -7.56
N LEU A 135 -0.25 -2.25 -8.51
CA LEU A 135 -0.34 -3.64 -8.98
C LEU A 135 -0.04 -4.65 -7.88
N LEU A 136 0.99 -4.40 -7.07
CA LEU A 136 1.34 -5.24 -5.93
C LEU A 136 0.18 -5.30 -4.92
N ARG A 137 -0.34 -4.13 -4.54
CA ARG A 137 -1.38 -4.00 -3.53
C ARG A 137 -2.71 -4.62 -3.99
N PHE A 138 -3.07 -4.40 -5.25
CA PHE A 138 -4.26 -4.99 -5.85
C PHE A 138 -4.19 -6.52 -5.89
N ARG A 139 -3.02 -7.10 -6.20
CA ARG A 139 -2.81 -8.56 -6.14
C ARG A 139 -3.04 -9.11 -4.72
N PHE A 140 -2.47 -8.47 -3.70
CA PHE A 140 -2.67 -8.88 -2.31
C PHE A 140 -4.13 -8.73 -1.88
N TYR A 141 -4.78 -7.65 -2.28
CA TYR A 141 -6.18 -7.41 -1.96
C TYR A 141 -7.10 -8.45 -2.62
N ALA A 142 -6.94 -8.70 -3.92
CA ALA A 142 -7.71 -9.72 -4.64
C ALA A 142 -7.48 -11.12 -4.06
N LYS A 143 -6.23 -11.47 -3.69
CA LYS A 143 -5.91 -12.72 -3.02
C LYS A 143 -6.63 -12.84 -1.67
N SER A 144 -6.68 -11.76 -0.88
CA SER A 144 -7.40 -11.71 0.39
C SER A 144 -8.91 -11.96 0.21
N LEU A 145 -9.55 -11.24 -0.72
CA LEU A 145 -10.97 -11.41 -1.03
C LEU A 145 -11.30 -12.83 -1.50
N ASN A 146 -10.43 -13.43 -2.32
CA ASN A 146 -10.62 -14.80 -2.78
C ASN A 146 -10.50 -15.82 -1.64
N ARG A 147 -9.56 -15.62 -0.70
CA ARG A 147 -9.44 -16.45 0.50
C ARG A 147 -10.68 -16.35 1.38
N GLU A 148 -11.21 -15.15 1.59
CA GLU A 148 -12.42 -14.93 2.38
C GLU A 148 -13.64 -15.60 1.75
N ARG A 149 -13.82 -15.46 0.43
CA ARG A 149 -14.89 -16.14 -0.33
C ARG A 149 -14.77 -17.65 -0.23
N ALA A 150 -13.56 -18.20 -0.32
CA ALA A 150 -13.32 -19.64 -0.17
C ALA A 150 -13.67 -20.12 1.25
N SER A 151 -13.25 -19.40 2.28
CA SER A 151 -13.57 -19.71 3.68
C SER A 151 -15.08 -19.68 3.95
N LYS A 152 -15.79 -18.66 3.45
CA LYS A 152 -17.26 -18.56 3.55
C LYS A 152 -17.96 -19.75 2.87
N ARG A 153 -17.50 -20.16 1.68
CA ARG A 153 -18.03 -21.34 0.99
C ARG A 153 -17.86 -22.61 1.82
N GLU A 154 -16.71 -22.78 2.45
CA GLU A 154 -16.43 -23.96 3.28
C GLU A 154 -17.30 -24.00 4.54
N GLN A 155 -17.46 -22.87 5.22
CA GLN A 155 -18.37 -22.75 6.37
C GLN A 155 -19.82 -23.10 5.98
N LEU A 156 -20.29 -22.63 4.83
CA LEU A 156 -21.64 -22.95 4.34
C LEU A 156 -21.80 -24.44 4.02
N LYS A 157 -20.77 -25.13 3.52
CA LYS A 157 -20.82 -26.59 3.32
C LYS A 157 -20.94 -27.32 4.65
N HIS A 158 -20.12 -26.97 5.65
CA HIS A 158 -20.20 -27.57 6.98
C HIS A 158 -21.56 -27.37 7.65
N LEU A 159 -22.17 -26.18 7.48
CA LEU A 159 -23.52 -25.91 7.99
C LEU A 159 -24.60 -26.75 7.29
N LYS A 160 -24.48 -26.99 5.99
CA LYS A 160 -25.40 -27.88 5.26
C LYS A 160 -25.27 -29.33 5.75
N LEU A 161 -24.05 -29.83 5.94
CA LEU A 161 -23.81 -31.18 6.45
C LEU A 161 -24.36 -31.39 7.86
N ARG A 162 -24.27 -30.38 8.75
CA ARG A 162 -24.84 -30.43 10.11
C ARG A 162 -26.37 -30.42 10.16
N ARG A 163 -27.05 -29.99 9.09
CA ARG A 163 -28.53 -29.99 9.01
C ARG A 163 -29.10 -31.26 8.38
N CYS A 164 -28.24 -32.11 7.82
CA CYS A 164 -28.62 -33.37 7.18
C CYS A 164 -28.33 -34.61 8.03
N ASN A 165 -27.75 -34.42 9.22
CA ASN A 165 -27.61 -35.40 10.29
C ASN A 165 -28.51 -35.00 11.46
#